data_AF-A0A6G6YMD4-F1
#
_entry.id   AF-A0A6G6YMD4-F1
#
_cell.length_a   1.000
_cell.length_b   1.000
_cell.length_c   1.000
_cell.angle_alpha   90.00
_cell.angle_beta   90.00
_cell.angle_gamma   90.00
#
_symmetry.space_group_name_H-M   'P 1'
#
loop_
_entity.id
_entity.type
_entity.pdbx_description
1 polymer ?
#
loop_
_entity_poly.entity_id
_entity_poly.type
_entity_poly.pdbx_seq_one_letter_code
_entity_poly.pdbx_strand_id
1 'polypeptide(L)' 'MGIETSLSLSEVNNRIAILRDNIRQLIEQAAGAAGAEVEERIADRLEQQNAELEKLLKAREAMTGQ' A
#
# COMPACT_ATOMS: atom_id res chain seq x y z
N MET A 1 10.75 24.13 -6.99
CA MET A 1 11.48 22.94 -7.46
C MET A 1 10.49 21.79 -7.47
N GLY A 2 9.73 21.67 -8.57
CA GLY A 2 8.78 20.58 -8.75
C GLY A 2 9.56 19.37 -9.21
N ILE A 3 9.96 18.52 -8.26
CA ILE A 3 10.41 17.19 -8.62
C ILE A 3 9.13 16.39 -8.86
N GLU A 4 8.54 16.56 -10.05
CA GLU A 4 7.61 15.58 -10.60
C GLU A 4 8.44 14.34 -10.94
N THR A 5 8.95 13.63 -9.92
CA THR A 5 9.66 12.36 -10.12
C THR A 5 8.63 11.31 -10.44
N SER A 6 8.37 11.14 -11.73
CA SER A 6 7.93 9.86 -12.26
C SER A 6 8.88 8.79 -11.73
N LEU A 7 8.37 7.95 -10.84
CA LEU A 7 9.13 6.86 -10.21
C LEU A 7 9.65 5.92 -11.30
N SER A 8 10.86 5.39 -11.11
CA SER A 8 11.34 4.27 -11.93
C SER A 8 10.58 2.98 -11.61
N LEU A 9 10.57 2.02 -12.55
CA LEU A 9 9.91 0.72 -12.35
C LEU A 9 10.43 -0.01 -11.10
N SER A 10 11.72 0.11 -10.81
CA SER A 10 12.34 -0.45 -9.60
C SER A 10 11.77 0.19 -8.33
N GLU A 11 11.62 1.51 -8.30
CA GLU A 11 11.03 2.22 -7.17
C GLU A 11 9.56 1.88 -6.98
N VAL A 12 8.79 1.75 -8.07
CA VAL A 12 7.39 1.30 -8.03
C VAL A 12 7.30 -0.11 -7.43
N ASN A 13 8.14 -1.05 -7.90
CA ASN A 13 8.19 -2.41 -7.36
C ASN A 13 8.57 -2.45 -5.88
N ASN A 14 9.56 -1.65 -5.47
CA ASN A 14 9.97 -1.55 -4.08
C ASN A 14 8.84 -1.04 -3.17
N ARG A 15 8.14 0.02 -3.61
CA ARG A 15 6.99 0.55 -2.86
C ARG A 15 5.83 -0.45 -2.79
N ILE A 16 5.55 -1.17 -3.86
CA ILE A 16 4.57 -2.28 -3.86
C ILE A 16 4.95 -3.33 -2.82
N ALA A 17 6.22 -3.72 -2.74
CA ALA A 17 6.68 -4.71 -1.76
C ALA A 17 6.49 -4.20 -0.31
N ILE A 18 6.86 -2.95 -0.05
CA ILE A 18 6.67 -2.31 1.26
C ILE A 18 5.18 -2.26 1.65
N LEU A 19 4.30 -1.83 0.74
CA LEU A 19 2.86 -1.78 1.02
C LEU A 19 2.25 -3.14 1.29
N ARG A 20 2.65 -4.17 0.53
CA ARG A 20 2.17 -5.53 0.75
C ARG A 20 2.60 -6.06 2.11
N ASP A 21 3.84 -5.78 2.52
CA ASP A 21 4.32 -6.14 3.85
C ASP A 21 3.55 -5.40 4.95
N ASN A 22 3.35 -4.09 4.80
CA ASN A 22 2.56 -3.31 5.75
C ASN A 22 1.10 -3.80 5.85
N ILE A 23 0.46 -4.13 4.72
CA ILE A 23 -0.91 -4.67 4.70
C ILE A 23 -0.95 -6.00 5.44
N ARG A 24 0.02 -6.89 5.21
CA ARG A 24 0.13 -8.15 5.93
C ARG A 24 0.24 -7.92 7.45
N GLN A 25 1.14 -7.03 7.88
CA GLN A 25 1.31 -6.70 9.29
C GLN A 25 0.04 -6.10 9.92
N LEU A 26 -0.73 -5.32 9.16
CA LEU A 26 -2.01 -4.77 9.65
C LEU A 26 -3.09 -5.84 9.78
N ILE A 27 -3.14 -6.82 8.87
CA ILE A 27 -4.05 -7.97 8.99
C ILE A 27 -3.69 -8.80 10.23
N GLU A 28 -2.40 -9.01 10.49
CA GLU A 28 -1.91 -9.71 11.70
C GLU A 28 -2.28 -8.93 12.98
N GLN A 29 -2.16 -7.60 12.95
CA GLN A 29 -2.61 -6.74 14.06
C GLN A 29 -4.13 -6.77 14.24
N ALA A 30 -4.92 -6.75 13.17
CA ALA A 30 -6.38 -6.83 13.24
C ALA A 30 -6.81 -8.15 13.90
N ALA A 31 -6.16 -9.26 13.56
CA ALA A 31 -6.47 -10.57 14.15
C ALA A 31 -6.15 -10.66 15.65
N GLY A 32 -5.21 -9.85 16.15
CA GLY A 32 -4.84 -9.77 17.56
C GLY A 32 -5.42 -8.57 18.33
N ALA A 33 -6.12 -7.67 17.66
CA ALA A 33 -6.68 -6.47 18.27
C ALA A 33 -7.90 -6.81 19.12
N ALA A 34 -8.10 -6.06 20.21
CA ALA A 34 -9.31 -6.10 21.01
C ALA A 34 -9.88 -4.69 21.15
N GLY A 35 -11.10 -4.48 20.67
CA GLY A 35 -11.85 -3.25 20.83
C GLY A 35 -12.08 -2.49 19.52
N ALA A 36 -13.33 -2.03 19.34
CA ALA A 36 -13.83 -1.45 18.11
C ALA A 36 -13.02 -0.24 17.61
N GLU A 37 -12.52 0.62 18.49
CA GLU A 37 -11.71 1.79 18.10
C GLU A 37 -10.34 1.40 17.50
N VAL A 38 -9.75 0.30 17.96
CA VAL A 38 -8.49 -0.22 17.41
C VAL A 38 -8.76 -0.90 16.08
N GLU A 39 -9.83 -1.68 15.99
CA GLU A 39 -10.26 -2.34 14.75
C GLU A 39 -10.60 -1.32 13.65
N GLU A 40 -11.31 -0.23 13.98
CA GLU A 40 -11.62 0.87 13.05
C GLU A 40 -10.35 1.54 12.52
N ARG A 41 -9.43 1.92 13.42
CA ARG A 41 -8.15 2.52 13.02
C ARG A 41 -7.31 1.61 12.12
N ILE A 42 -7.33 0.30 12.36
CA ILE A 42 -6.65 -0.67 11.50
C ILE A 42 -7.36 -0.78 10.14
N ALA A 43 -8.69 -0.79 10.12
CA ALA A 43 -9.49 -0.82 8.91
C ALA A 43 -9.25 0.42 8.02
N ASP A 44 -9.27 1.63 8.59
CA ASP A 44 -8.92 2.88 7.89
C ASP A 44 -7.54 2.81 7.25
N ARG A 45 -6.53 2.33 8.00
CA ARG A 45 -5.17 2.23 7.49
C ARG A 45 -5.03 1.15 6.42
N LEU A 46 -5.77 0.05 6.54
CA LEU A 46 -5.85 -0.98 5.50
C LEU A 46 -6.45 -0.43 4.22
N GLU A 47 -7.53 0.34 4.29
CA GLU A 47 -8.16 0.96 3.12
C GLU A 47 -7.18 1.89 2.40
N GLN A 48 -6.51 2.78 3.15
CA GLN A 48 -5.53 3.71 2.59
C GLN A 48 -4.38 3.00 1.88
N GLN A 49 -3.81 1.95 2.49
CA GLN A 49 -2.70 1.22 1.89
C GLN A 49 -3.12 0.37 0.68
N ASN A 50 -4.33 -0.21 0.69
CA ASN A 50 -4.85 -0.92 -0.47
C ASN A 50 -5.10 0.04 -1.65
N ALA A 51 -5.64 1.24 -1.38
CA ALA A 51 -5.82 2.26 -2.41
C ALA A 51 -4.50 2.74 -3.00
N GLU A 52 -3.45 2.91 -2.19
CA GLU A 52 -2.11 3.23 -2.69
C GLU A 52 -1.49 2.07 -3.49
N LEU A 53 -1.65 0.84 -3.02
CA LEU A 53 -1.18 -0.36 -3.70
C LEU A 53 -1.83 -0.49 -5.09
N GLU A 54 -3.14 -0.26 -5.19
CA GLU A 54 -3.85 -0.29 -6.47
C GLU A 54 -3.29 0.76 -7.45
N LYS A 55 -3.04 2.00 -7.00
CA LYS A 55 -2.46 3.06 -7.83
C LYS A 55 -1.08 2.67 -8.36
N LEU A 56 -0.24 2.07 -7.51
CA LEU A 56 1.10 1.64 -7.91
C LEU A 56 1.07 0.42 -8.85
N LEU A 57 0.12 -0.50 -8.67
CA LEU A 57 -0.08 -1.62 -9.59
C LEU A 57 -0.48 -1.10 -10.98
N LYS A 58 -1.45 -0.18 -11.07
CA LYS A 58 -1.85 0.47 -12.32
C LYS A 58 -0.69 1.21 -12.98
N ALA A 59 0.11 1.93 -12.20
CA ALA A 59 1.32 2.60 -12.70
C ALA A 59 2.33 1.59 -13.27
N ARG A 60 2.56 0.47 -12.57
CA ARG A 60 3.45 -0.60 -13.01
C ARG A 60 2.96 -1.27 -14.30
N GLU A 61 1.66 -1.54 -14.41
CA GLU A 61 1.03 -2.08 -15.63
C GLU A 61 1.28 -1.14 -16.81
N ALA A 62 0.99 0.16 -16.63
CA ALA A 62 1.25 1.18 -17.66
C ALA A 62 2.73 1.28 -18.08
N MET A 63 3.68 1.03 -17.16
CA MET A 63 5.12 1.05 -17.46
C MET A 63 5.61 -0.22 -18.14
N THR A 64 4.96 -1.36 -17.89
CA THR A 64 5.41 -2.67 -18.39
C THR A 64 4.60 -3.19 -19.58
N GLY A 65 3.47 -2.54 -19.89
CA GLY A 65 2.57 -2.94 -20.98
C GLY A 65 1.89 -4.30 -20.76
N GLN A 66 1.81 -4.75 -19.51
CA GLN A 66 1.07 -5.95 -19.09
C GLN A 66 -0.38 -5.60 -18.79
#